data_AF-A0A401QLY0-F1
#
_entry.id   AF-A0A401QLY0-F1
#
_cell.length_a   1.000
_cell.length_b   1.000
_cell.length_c   1.000
_cell.angle_alpha   90.00
_cell.angle_beta   90.00
_cell.angle_gamma   90.00
#
_symmetry.space_group_name_H-M   'P 1'
#
loop_
_entity.id
_entity.type
_entity.pdbx_description
1 polymer ?
#
loop_
_entity_poly.entity_id
_entity_poly.type
_entity_poly.pdbx_seq_one_letter_code
_entity_poly.pdbx_strand_id
1 'polypeptide(L)'
;MDVVLSEMDVVLSEFDVGLSELLVGLSELNVVLSEFDAVLSEMDVVLSEFDVSELNVGLSELDVGLSELYVVLSELDVGLSELDLMLTQLDVALSEMDVVLSELDVVLSAFDVVLSELDVVLSAFDVGLSELGVRLSELNVVLSEFIAVL
;
A
#
# COMPACT_ATOMS: atom_id res chain seq x y z
N MET A 1 0.10 -9.52 -9.19
CA MET A 1 -1.03 -9.17 -8.33
C MET A 1 -0.96 -9.91 -7.01
N ASP A 2 -1.15 -11.23 -6.97
CA ASP A 2 -1.17 -11.97 -5.69
C ASP A 2 0.13 -11.87 -4.89
N VAL A 3 1.29 -11.91 -5.55
CA VAL A 3 2.60 -11.75 -4.89
C VAL A 3 2.74 -10.35 -4.30
N VAL A 4 2.45 -9.30 -5.10
CA VAL A 4 2.52 -7.89 -4.66
C VAL A 4 1.58 -7.62 -3.49
N LEU A 5 0.35 -8.16 -3.54
CA LEU A 5 -0.61 -8.04 -2.44
C LEU A 5 -0.11 -8.75 -1.18
N SER A 6 0.47 -9.95 -1.32
CA SER A 6 1.04 -10.67 -0.17
C SER A 6 2.24 -9.96 0.44
N GLU A 7 3.08 -9.32 -0.37
CA GLU A 7 4.21 -8.52 0.11
C GLU A 7 3.71 -7.26 0.83
N MET A 8 2.66 -6.62 0.31
CA MET A 8 2.04 -5.46 0.94
C MET A 8 1.39 -5.81 2.29
N ASP A 9 0.73 -6.96 2.39
CA ASP A 9 0.17 -7.46 3.66
C ASP A 9 1.26 -7.70 4.72
N VAL A 10 2.43 -8.20 4.31
CA VAL A 10 3.59 -8.37 5.20
C VAL A 10 4.10 -7.01 5.68
N VAL A 11 4.30 -6.06 4.77
CA VAL A 11 4.75 -4.70 5.12
C VAL A 11 3.77 -4.01 6.08
N LEU A 12 2.46 -4.13 5.85
CA LEU A 12 1.45 -3.58 6.75
C LEU A 12 1.47 -4.25 8.13
N SER A 13 1.67 -5.56 8.18
CA SER A 13 1.77 -6.30 9.45
C SER A 13 3.01 -5.88 10.24
N GLU A 14 4.15 -5.73 9.57
CA GLU A 14 5.37 -5.22 10.19
C GLU A 14 5.19 -3.76 10.65
N PHE A 15 4.41 -2.96 9.93
CA PHE A 15 4.15 -1.55 10.27
C PHE A 15 3.33 -1.45 11.56
N ASP A 16 2.31 -2.29 11.70
CA ASP A 16 1.52 -2.39 12.92
C ASP A 16 2.37 -2.83 14.13
N VAL A 17 3.33 -3.72 13.92
CA VAL A 17 4.31 -4.11 14.95
C VAL A 17 5.20 -2.93 15.32
N GLY A 18 5.77 -2.22 14.35
CA GLY A 18 6.61 -1.04 14.59
C GLY A 18 5.87 0.08 15.33
N LEU A 19 4.59 0.33 14.99
CA LEU A 19 3.75 1.27 15.75
C LEU A 19 3.52 0.82 17.20
N SER A 20 3.33 -0.48 17.41
CA SER A 20 3.16 -1.04 18.76
C SER A 20 4.43 -0.87 19.59
N GLU A 21 5.60 -1.09 19.01
CA GLU A 21 6.90 -0.88 19.65
C GLU A 21 7.13 0.60 19.99
N LEU A 22 6.79 1.51 19.07
CA LEU A 22 6.85 2.96 19.33
C LEU A 22 5.97 3.37 20.53
N LEU A 23 4.77 2.80 20.65
CA LEU A 23 3.89 3.05 21.79
C LEU A 23 4.48 2.55 23.10
N VAL A 24 5.18 1.41 23.09
CA VAL A 24 5.90 0.90 24.26
C VAL A 24 7.03 1.85 24.64
N GLY A 25 7.87 2.29 23.68
CA GLY A 25 8.95 3.24 23.95
C GLY A 25 8.44 4.58 24.51
N LEU A 26 7.30 5.09 24.02
CA LEU A 26 6.65 6.27 24.59
C LEU A 26 6.16 6.05 26.03
N SER A 27 5.70 4.84 26.35
CA SER A 27 5.31 4.48 27.71
C SER A 27 6.53 4.45 28.65
N GLU A 28 7.64 3.88 28.19
CA GLU A 28 8.90 3.83 28.94
C GLU A 28 9.45 5.24 29.18
N LEU A 29 9.42 6.12 28.16
CA LEU A 29 9.76 7.52 28.29
C LEU A 29 8.97 8.22 29.41
N ASN A 30 7.67 7.95 29.49
CA ASN A 30 6.82 8.54 30.52
C ASN A 30 7.17 8.03 31.93
N VAL A 31 7.63 6.78 32.06
CA VAL A 31 8.11 6.24 33.34
C VAL A 31 9.40 6.96 33.76
N VAL A 32 10.39 7.05 32.87
CA VAL A 32 11.67 7.74 33.15
C VAL A 32 11.43 9.20 33.55
N LEU A 33 10.53 9.91 32.87
CA LEU A 33 10.18 11.28 33.24
C LEU A 33 9.53 11.37 34.64
N SER A 34 8.69 10.39 34.99
CA SER A 34 8.07 10.36 36.33
C SER A 34 9.09 10.09 37.44
N GLU A 35 10.08 9.25 37.18
CA GLU A 35 11.19 9.01 38.11
C GLU A 35 12.08 10.26 38.25
N PHE A 36 12.32 10.96 37.15
CA PHE A 36 13.05 12.22 37.15
C PHE A 36 12.35 13.29 38.01
N ASP A 37 11.03 13.43 37.87
CA ASP A 37 10.22 14.34 38.69
C ASP A 37 10.29 13.97 40.19
N ALA A 38 10.34 12.68 40.52
CA ALA A 38 10.48 12.23 41.91
C ALA A 38 11.84 12.62 42.51
N VAL A 39 12.94 12.42 41.77
CA VAL A 39 14.30 12.83 42.20
C VAL A 39 14.37 14.34 42.42
N LEU A 40 13.79 15.13 41.51
CA LEU A 40 13.72 16.59 41.67
C LEU A 40 12.95 16.99 42.94
N SER A 41 11.82 16.33 43.21
CA SER A 41 11.04 16.58 44.43
C SER A 41 11.81 16.21 45.70
N GLU A 42 12.63 15.16 45.68
CA GLU A 42 13.46 14.77 46.82
C GLU A 42 14.58 15.79 47.06
N MET A 43 15.23 16.26 45.99
CA MET A 43 16.21 17.35 46.07
C MET A 43 15.63 18.63 46.67
N ASP A 44 14.40 19.01 46.31
CA ASP A 44 13.72 20.18 46.89
C ASP A 44 13.56 20.06 48.42
N VAL A 45 13.27 18.84 48.92
CA VAL A 45 13.19 18.56 50.36
C VAL A 45 14.58 18.64 51.00
N VAL A 46 15.60 17.99 50.44
CA VAL A 46 16.97 18.00 50.96
C VAL A 46 17.56 19.41 51.02
N LEU A 47 17.31 20.24 49.99
CA LEU A 47 17.73 21.64 49.96
C LEU A 47 17.08 22.47 51.08
N SER A 48 15.86 22.12 51.49
CA SER A 48 15.18 22.76 52.62
C SER A 48 15.77 22.37 53.98
N GLU A 49 16.41 21.20 54.08
CA GLU A 49 16.98 20.64 55.31
C GLU A 49 18.52 20.78 55.41
N PHE A 50 19.20 21.22 54.34
CA PHE A 50 20.63 21.55 54.24
C PHE A 50 21.61 20.38 54.53
N ASP A 51 21.36 19.20 53.93
CA ASP A 51 22.34 18.10 53.88
C ASP A 51 23.05 18.03 52.51
N VAL A 52 24.37 18.25 52.50
CA VAL A 52 25.20 18.27 51.29
C VAL A 52 25.47 16.87 50.74
N SER A 53 25.43 15.84 51.60
CA SER A 53 25.74 14.46 51.20
C SER A 53 24.58 13.85 50.42
N GLU A 54 23.35 14.05 50.89
CA GLU A 54 22.13 13.63 50.20
C GLU A 54 21.94 14.39 48.88
N LEU A 55 22.29 15.68 48.83
CA LEU A 55 22.28 16.46 47.58
C LEU A 55 23.18 15.82 46.50
N ASN A 56 24.37 15.32 46.88
CA ASN A 56 25.28 14.69 45.93
C ASN A 56 24.77 13.34 45.41
N VAL A 57 24.00 12.60 46.23
CA VAL A 57 23.29 11.38 45.79
C VAL A 57 22.21 11.74 44.79
N GLY A 58 21.33 12.70 45.10
CA GLY A 58 20.27 13.14 44.19
C GLY A 58 20.80 13.67 42.84
N LEU A 59 21.92 14.41 42.83
CA LEU A 59 22.58 14.82 41.59
C LEU A 59 23.13 13.64 40.78
N SER A 60 23.62 12.59 41.46
CA SER A 60 24.10 11.38 40.77
C SER A 60 22.94 10.58 40.18
N GLU A 61 21.81 10.49 40.88
CA GLU A 61 20.59 9.88 40.38
C GLU A 61 20.00 10.65 39.20
N LEU A 62 20.07 11.99 39.23
CA LEU A 62 19.68 12.84 38.11
C LEU A 62 20.53 12.57 36.86
N ASP A 63 21.84 12.39 37.01
CA ASP A 63 22.75 12.10 35.90
C ASP A 63 22.46 10.72 35.28
N VAL A 64 22.11 9.73 36.11
CA VAL A 64 21.64 8.41 35.66
C VAL A 64 20.31 8.54 34.91
N GLY A 65 19.33 9.24 35.47
CA GLY A 65 18.02 9.44 34.84
C GLY A 65 18.11 10.21 33.50
N LEU A 66 18.99 11.20 33.39
CA LEU A 66 19.28 11.87 32.11
C LEU A 66 19.89 10.91 31.10
N SER A 67 20.80 10.04 31.53
CA SER A 67 21.42 9.05 30.65
C SER A 67 20.40 8.04 30.14
N GLU A 68 19.49 7.56 30.99
CA GLU A 68 18.39 6.67 30.61
C GLU A 68 17.42 7.37 29.64
N LEU A 69 17.05 8.62 29.91
CA LEU A 69 16.24 9.43 29.02
C LEU A 69 16.87 9.55 27.62
N TYR A 70 18.18 9.78 27.54
CA TYR A 70 18.89 9.82 26.27
C TYR A 70 18.85 8.50 25.50
N VAL A 71 18.93 7.36 26.21
CA VAL A 71 18.83 6.04 25.59
C VAL A 71 17.43 5.84 25.00
N VAL A 72 16.38 6.06 25.79
CA VAL A 72 14.98 5.90 25.34
C VAL A 72 14.67 6.80 24.15
N LEU A 73 15.12 8.07 24.17
CA LEU A 73 14.94 8.97 23.04
C LEU A 73 15.68 8.50 21.78
N SER A 74 16.88 7.93 21.94
CA SER A 74 17.65 7.40 20.80
C SER A 74 16.97 6.17 20.18
N GLU A 75 16.39 5.29 21.02
CA GLU A 75 15.63 4.12 20.56
C GLU A 75 14.35 4.55 19.82
N LEU A 76 13.66 5.58 20.32
CA LEU A 76 12.49 6.15 19.66
C LEU A 76 12.85 6.74 18.29
N ASP A 77 13.97 7.46 18.16
CA ASP A 77 14.45 8.01 16.89
C ASP A 77 14.76 6.90 15.86
N VAL A 78 15.34 5.79 16.32
CA VAL A 78 15.57 4.60 15.47
C VAL A 78 14.25 4.00 15.01
N GLY A 79 13.30 3.78 15.92
CA GLY A 79 11.99 3.22 15.59
C GLY A 79 11.21 4.09 14.59
N LEU A 80 11.27 5.43 14.74
CA LEU A 80 10.67 6.35 13.77
C LEU A 80 11.34 6.27 12.39
N SER A 81 12.67 6.14 12.36
CA SER A 81 13.41 6.00 11.11
C SER A 81 13.07 4.71 10.36
N GLU A 82 12.87 3.60 11.10
CA GLU A 82 12.40 2.34 10.53
C GLU A 82 10.98 2.49 9.96
N LEU A 83 10.07 3.14 10.69
CA LEU A 83 8.70 3.41 10.23
C LEU A 83 8.67 4.21 8.92
N ASP A 84 9.51 5.25 8.80
CA ASP A 84 9.63 6.04 7.57
C ASP A 84 10.12 5.20 6.37
N LEU A 85 11.06 4.27 6.62
CA LEU A 85 11.55 3.36 5.58
C LEU A 85 10.44 2.40 5.13
N MET A 86 9.63 1.91 6.05
CA MET A 86 8.48 1.06 5.73
C MET A 86 7.41 1.79 4.90
N LEU A 87 7.11 3.06 5.23
CA LEU A 87 6.21 3.89 4.42
C LEU A 87 6.74 4.05 2.99
N THR A 88 8.04 4.29 2.85
CA THR A 88 8.68 4.41 1.54
C THR A 88 8.55 3.11 0.73
N GLN A 89 8.70 1.95 1.36
CA GLN A 89 8.51 0.65 0.71
C GLN A 89 7.06 0.43 0.27
N LEU A 90 6.09 0.82 1.11
CA LEU A 90 4.67 0.77 0.77
C LEU A 90 4.35 1.64 -0.46
N ASP A 91 4.87 2.88 -0.51
CA ASP A 91 4.69 3.78 -1.64
C ASP A 91 5.24 3.20 -2.95
N VAL A 92 6.40 2.54 -2.90
CA VAL A 92 6.99 1.86 -4.06
C VAL A 92 6.08 0.71 -4.53
N ALA A 93 5.61 -0.15 -3.62
CA ALA A 93 4.73 -1.27 -3.95
C ALA A 93 3.41 -0.80 -4.59
N LEU A 94 2.82 0.29 -4.08
CA LEU A 94 1.62 0.90 -4.67
C LEU A 94 1.90 1.42 -6.08
N SER A 95 3.03 2.09 -6.30
CA SER A 95 3.41 2.56 -7.64
C SER A 95 3.61 1.42 -8.63
N GLU A 96 4.17 0.27 -8.20
CA GLU A 96 4.30 -0.90 -9.06
C GLU A 96 2.93 -1.49 -9.45
N MET A 97 1.98 -1.50 -8.51
CA MET A 97 0.60 -1.93 -8.76
C MET A 97 -0.10 -1.04 -9.80
N ASP A 98 0.07 0.28 -9.70
CA ASP A 98 -0.49 1.25 -10.66
C ASP A 98 0.03 1.02 -12.09
N VAL A 99 1.31 0.67 -12.23
CA VAL A 99 1.90 0.31 -13.53
C VAL A 99 1.26 -0.96 -14.08
N VAL A 100 1.14 -2.02 -13.27
CA VAL A 100 0.52 -3.28 -13.69
C VAL A 100 -0.93 -3.08 -14.12
N LEU A 101 -1.70 -2.26 -13.40
CA LEU A 101 -3.08 -1.92 -13.76
C LEU A 101 -3.14 -1.16 -15.09
N SER A 102 -2.24 -0.20 -15.30
CA SER A 102 -2.16 0.55 -16.55
C SER A 102 -1.84 -0.36 -17.75
N GLU A 103 -0.93 -1.33 -17.57
CA GLU A 103 -0.64 -2.33 -18.61
C GLU A 103 -1.85 -3.21 -18.93
N LEU A 104 -2.60 -3.62 -17.90
CA LEU A 104 -3.83 -4.38 -18.07
C LEU A 104 -4.89 -3.60 -18.87
N ASP A 105 -5.07 -2.32 -18.57
CA ASP A 105 -6.02 -1.45 -19.28
C ASP A 105 -5.66 -1.33 -20.78
N VAL A 106 -4.37 -1.27 -21.10
CA VAL A 106 -3.89 -1.27 -22.50
C VAL A 106 -4.23 -2.59 -23.19
N VAL A 107 -4.00 -3.72 -22.52
CA VAL A 107 -4.32 -5.05 -23.06
C VAL A 107 -5.82 -5.21 -23.31
N LEU A 108 -6.66 -4.77 -22.37
CA LEU A 108 -8.12 -4.80 -22.52
C LEU A 108 -8.58 -3.93 -23.69
N SER A 109 -8.03 -2.72 -23.80
CA SER A 109 -8.33 -1.82 -24.92
C SER A 109 -7.95 -2.44 -26.28
N ALA A 110 -6.81 -3.14 -26.35
CA ALA A 110 -6.41 -3.85 -27.56
C ALA A 110 -7.37 -5.01 -27.89
N PHE A 111 -7.87 -5.72 -26.88
CA PHE A 111 -8.86 -6.79 -27.06
C PHE A 111 -10.19 -6.25 -27.60
N ASP A 112 -10.66 -5.11 -27.08
CA ASP A 112 -11.88 -4.44 -27.57
C ASP A 112 -11.78 -4.05 -29.05
N VAL A 113 -10.59 -3.60 -29.50
CA VAL A 113 -10.32 -3.32 -30.91
C VAL A 113 -10.45 -4.58 -31.76
N VAL A 114 -9.83 -5.69 -31.32
CA VAL A 114 -9.90 -6.98 -32.04
C VAL A 114 -11.33 -7.49 -32.13
N LEU A 115 -12.13 -7.38 -31.06
CA LEU A 115 -13.54 -7.74 -31.07
C LEU A 115 -14.34 -6.88 -32.06
N SER A 116 -14.07 -5.58 -32.09
CA SER A 116 -14.72 -4.66 -33.04
C SER A 116 -14.39 -5.01 -34.49
N GLU A 117 -13.14 -5.38 -34.78
CA GLU A 117 -12.73 -5.86 -36.10
C GLU A 117 -13.43 -7.17 -36.49
N LEU A 118 -13.57 -8.10 -35.54
CA LEU A 118 -14.30 -9.35 -35.76
C LEU A 118 -15.78 -9.10 -36.09
N ASP A 119 -16.44 -8.18 -35.38
CA ASP A 119 -17.83 -7.79 -35.65
C ASP A 119 -18.02 -7.22 -37.05
N VAL A 120 -17.05 -6.43 -37.54
CA VAL A 120 -17.05 -5.92 -38.92
C VAL A 120 -16.92 -7.05 -39.93
N VAL A 121 -16.03 -8.02 -39.69
CA VAL A 121 -15.85 -9.19 -40.57
C VAL A 121 -17.11 -10.05 -40.62
N LEU A 122 -17.73 -10.31 -39.47
CA LEU A 122 -18.99 -11.07 -39.39
C LEU A 122 -20.12 -10.34 -40.12
N SER A 123 -20.23 -9.02 -39.94
CA SER A 123 -21.22 -8.20 -40.67
C SER A 123 -21.02 -8.28 -42.19
N ALA A 124 -19.76 -8.23 -42.66
CA ALA A 124 -19.45 -8.37 -44.08
C ALA A 124 -19.80 -9.77 -44.61
N PHE A 125 -19.57 -10.81 -43.81
CA PHE A 125 -19.96 -12.19 -44.15
C PHE A 125 -21.48 -12.34 -44.29
N ASP A 126 -22.25 -11.76 -43.37
CA ASP A 126 -23.73 -11.78 -43.42
C ASP A 126 -24.27 -11.07 -44.68
N VAL A 127 -23.65 -9.95 -45.08
CA VAL A 127 -23.97 -9.27 -46.35
C VAL A 127 -23.69 -10.19 -47.54
N GLY A 128 -22.54 -10.86 -47.56
CA GLY A 128 -22.18 -11.80 -48.62
C GLY A 128 -23.15 -12.98 -48.73
N LEU A 129 -23.58 -13.55 -47.60
CA LEU A 129 -24.60 -14.59 -47.58
C LEU A 129 -25.95 -14.10 -48.11
N SER A 130 -26.33 -12.87 -47.75
CA SER A 130 -27.57 -12.26 -48.24
C SER A 130 -27.55 -12.06 -49.76
N GLU A 131 -26.43 -11.57 -50.32
CA GLU A 131 -26.26 -11.41 -51.76
C GLU A 131 -26.32 -12.76 -52.51
N LEU A 132 -25.67 -13.80 -51.96
CA LEU A 132 -25.76 -15.15 -52.52
C LEU A 132 -27.21 -15.66 -52.52
N GLY A 133 -27.96 -15.41 -51.44
CA GLY A 133 -29.38 -15.75 -51.35
C GLY A 133 -30.23 -15.07 -52.43
N VAL A 134 -29.98 -13.79 -52.71
CA VAL A 134 -30.64 -13.05 -53.80
C VAL A 134 -30.32 -13.68 -55.15
N ARG A 135 -29.03 -13.94 -55.43
CA ARG A 135 -28.58 -14.53 -56.71
C ARG A 135 -29.17 -15.92 -56.96
N LEU A 136 -29.29 -16.73 -55.91
CA LEU A 136 -29.90 -18.05 -56.00
C LEU A 136 -31.41 -17.95 -56.29
N SER A 137 -32.08 -16.95 -55.71
CA SER A 137 -33.49 -16.65 -55.99
C SER A 137 -33.70 -16.18 -57.43
N GLU A 138 -32.84 -15.29 -57.95
CA GLU A 138 -32.86 -14.84 -59.35
C GLU A 138 -32.66 -16.02 -60.32
N LEU A 139 -31.69 -16.90 -60.05
CA LEU A 139 -31.46 -18.10 -60.86
C LEU A 139 -32.70 -19.02 -60.88
N ASN A 140 -33.37 -19.19 -59.73
CA ASN A 140 -34.57 -20.00 -59.64
C ASN A 140 -35.73 -19.43 -60.48
N VAL A 141 -35.87 -18.09 -60.52
CA VAL A 141 -36.85 -17.42 -61.39
C VAL A 141 -36.54 -17.69 -62.86
N VAL A 142 -35.29 -17.46 -63.28
CA VAL A 142 -34.87 -17.72 -64.68
C VAL A 142 -35.09 -19.18 -65.09
N LEU A 143 -34.76 -20.12 -64.21
CA LEU A 143 -34.98 -21.55 -64.46
C LEU A 143 -36.49 -21.86 -64.59
N SER A 144 -37.31 -21.27 -63.73
CA SER A 144 -38.77 -21.45 -63.77
C SER A 144 -39.37 -20.89 -65.06
N GLU A 145 -38.90 -19.72 -65.51
CA GLU A 145 -39.30 -19.12 -66.79
C GLU A 145 -38.86 -19.99 -67.97
N PHE A 146 -37.62 -20.48 -67.98
CA PHE A 146 -37.12 -21.37 -69.04
C PHE A 146 -37.95 -22.64 -69.17
N ILE A 147 -38.30 -23.27 -68.04
CA ILE A 147 -39.15 -24.47 -68.01
C ILE A 147 -40.57 -24.16 -68.52
N ALA A 148 -41.12 -22.97 -68.23
CA ALA A 148 -42.49 -22.62 -68.63
C ALA A 148 -42.67 -22.40 -70.15
N VAL A 149 -41.60 -22.16 -70.90
CA VAL A 149 -41.62 -21.93 -72.36
C VAL A 149 -41.21 -23.19 -73.14
N LEU A 150 -40.91 -24.29 -72.44
CA LEU A 150 -40.52 -25.59 -72.99
C LEU A 150 -41.74 -26.54 -73.07
#